data_AF-A0A4Q7WUK6-F1
#
_entry.id   AF-A0A4Q7WUK6-F1
#
_cell.length_a   1.000
_cell.length_b   1.000
_cell.length_c   1.000
_cell.angle_alpha   90.00
_cell.angle_beta   90.00
_cell.angle_gamma   90.00
#
_symmetry.space_group_name_H-M   'P 1'
#
loop_
_entity.id
_entity.type
_entity.pdbx_description
1 polymer ?
#
loop_
_entity_poly.entity_id
_entity_poly.type
_entity_poly.pdbx_seq_one_letter_code
_entity_poly.pdbx_strand_id
1 'polypeptide(L)'
;MPSELQRVADRLLACLNEAPRAVGYLHDRASKCREAAAWIGSTSSNPSARMAAMQLDEAARRCEEAARYLSQAEARAKQWVEQMVSGIRTAEPSGGLRGERALGPGGSTPPADRRRDDHDDEPEANKPDKPVQAGDETSSEKDEPPSRGTFEDRPQDGSAGDEAEDQPEPSPFIEQIFRRLPERPGDVGPTSGILTRPDGGGLIHVRSGTRGPGGTAPGLGGRTASLDAAREHAEGHAAALMRRSGMPREMTLYANKRPCGGRYGCDNTLPWQLPPGAKLTVYWPGDYKVYIGDGRGLA
;
A
#
# COMPACT_ATOMS: atom_id res chain seq x y z
N MET A 1 0.29 -31.46 21.42
CA MET A 1 0.55 -31.06 20.01
C MET A 1 -0.76 -31.23 19.25
N PRO A 2 -1.38 -30.16 18.72
CA PRO A 2 -2.61 -30.29 17.94
C PRO A 2 -2.35 -31.11 16.67
N SER A 3 -3.29 -31.97 16.31
CA SER A 3 -3.22 -32.77 15.08
C SER A 3 -3.25 -31.88 13.83
N GLU A 4 -2.75 -32.38 12.70
CA GLU A 4 -2.76 -31.62 11.44
C GLU A 4 -4.18 -31.24 11.00
N LEU A 5 -5.15 -32.13 11.22
CA LEU A 5 -6.57 -31.86 10.97
C LEU A 5 -7.10 -30.70 11.82
N GLN A 6 -6.68 -30.63 13.08
CA GLN A 6 -7.07 -29.54 13.97
C GLN A 6 -6.49 -28.20 13.51
N ARG A 7 -5.23 -28.19 13.06
CA ARG A 7 -4.60 -26.98 12.49
C ARG A 7 -5.29 -26.50 11.20
N VAL A 8 -5.73 -27.44 10.34
CA VAL A 8 -6.47 -27.11 9.11
C VAL A 8 -7.86 -26.54 9.45
N ALA A 9 -8.56 -27.15 10.40
CA ALA A 9 -9.86 -26.67 10.86
C ALA A 9 -9.78 -25.26 11.47
N ASP A 10 -8.77 -25.00 12.32
CA ASP A 10 -8.56 -23.69 12.93
C ASP A 10 -8.27 -22.60 11.89
N ARG A 11 -7.48 -22.91 10.85
CA ARG A 11 -7.22 -21.98 9.74
C ARG A 11 -8.47 -21.68 8.92
N LEU A 12 -9.31 -22.69 8.69
CA LEU A 12 -10.56 -22.54 7.97
C LEU A 12 -11.55 -21.67 8.78
N LEU A 13 -11.66 -21.89 10.08
CA LEU A 13 -12.47 -21.06 10.97
C LEU A 13 -11.98 -19.61 11.03
N ALA A 14 -10.66 -19.39 11.10
CA ALA A 14 -10.09 -18.05 11.04
C ALA A 14 -10.47 -17.34 9.73
N CYS A 15 -10.35 -18.03 8.59
CA CYS A 15 -10.75 -17.50 7.28
C CYS A 15 -12.25 -17.15 7.22
N LEU A 16 -13.11 -18.02 7.75
CA LEU A 16 -14.56 -17.77 7.80
C LEU A 16 -14.91 -16.58 8.71
N ASN A 17 -14.23 -16.42 9.84
CA ASN A 17 -14.44 -15.29 10.75
C ASN A 17 -14.02 -13.95 10.13
N GLU A 18 -13.06 -13.96 9.19
CA GLU A 18 -12.65 -12.76 8.44
C GLU A 18 -13.62 -12.40 7.30
N ALA A 19 -14.43 -13.36 6.82
CA ALA A 19 -15.30 -13.20 5.67
C ALA A 19 -16.27 -12.01 5.77
N PRO A 20 -16.99 -11.76 6.90
CA PRO A 20 -17.90 -10.62 7.01
C PRO A 20 -17.20 -9.27 6.86
N ARG A 21 -15.97 -9.15 7.39
CA ARG A 21 -15.16 -7.93 7.27
C ARG A 21 -14.75 -7.68 5.82
N ALA A 22 -14.34 -8.73 5.11
CA ALA A 22 -14.00 -8.65 3.70
C ALA A 22 -15.22 -8.35 2.82
N VAL A 23 -16.39 -8.91 3.11
CA VAL A 23 -17.67 -8.57 2.45
C VAL A 23 -17.99 -7.09 2.63
N GLY A 24 -17.89 -6.56 3.85
CA GLY A 24 -18.11 -5.13 4.13
C GLY A 24 -17.15 -4.22 3.34
N TYR A 25 -15.87 -4.59 3.27
CA TYR A 25 -14.88 -3.87 2.47
C TYR A 25 -15.20 -3.87 0.97
N LEU A 26 -15.64 -5.01 0.42
CA LEU A 26 -16.00 -5.13 -1.00
C LEU A 26 -17.23 -4.29 -1.35
N HIS A 27 -18.25 -4.26 -0.49
CA HIS A 27 -19.43 -3.41 -0.68
C HIS A 27 -19.08 -1.91 -0.62
N ASP A 28 -18.29 -1.48 0.37
CA ASP A 28 -17.80 -0.09 0.45
C ASP A 28 -17.05 0.29 -0.84
N ARG A 29 -16.24 -0.63 -1.36
CA ARG A 29 -15.45 -0.35 -2.55
C ARG A 29 -16.30 -0.30 -3.83
N ALA A 30 -17.31 -1.15 -3.94
CA ALA A 30 -18.30 -1.07 -5.00
C ALA A 30 -19.07 0.26 -4.99
N SER A 31 -19.53 0.74 -3.82
CA SER A 31 -20.22 2.04 -3.68
C SER A 31 -19.36 3.17 -4.22
N LYS A 32 -18.10 3.24 -3.78
CA LYS A 32 -17.16 4.30 -4.20
C LYS A 32 -16.88 4.28 -5.70
N CYS A 33 -16.80 3.10 -6.30
CA CYS A 33 -16.62 2.97 -7.75
C CYS A 33 -17.84 3.50 -8.51
N ARG A 34 -19.07 3.18 -8.05
CA ARG A 34 -20.32 3.69 -8.65
C ARG A 34 -20.46 5.20 -8.50
N GLU A 35 -20.14 5.74 -7.33
CA GLU A 35 -20.13 7.19 -7.08
C GLU A 35 -19.17 7.91 -8.04
N ALA A 36 -17.96 7.37 -8.21
CA ALA A 36 -16.98 7.93 -9.14
C ALA A 36 -17.44 7.81 -10.60
N ALA A 37 -18.03 6.68 -11.01
CA ALA A 37 -18.57 6.49 -12.34
C ALA A 37 -19.71 7.48 -12.64
N ALA A 38 -20.64 7.65 -11.70
CA ALA A 38 -21.76 8.60 -11.82
C ALA A 38 -21.28 10.05 -11.91
N TRP A 39 -20.27 10.42 -11.10
CA TRP A 39 -19.68 11.75 -11.15
C TRP A 39 -18.97 12.02 -12.49
N ILE A 40 -18.19 11.07 -13.00
CA ILE A 40 -17.53 11.20 -14.31
C ILE A 40 -18.57 11.30 -15.42
N GLY A 41 -19.60 10.45 -15.39
CA GLY A 41 -20.68 10.43 -16.38
C GLY A 41 -21.50 11.71 -16.42
N SER A 42 -21.68 12.40 -15.29
CA SER A 42 -22.41 13.67 -15.23
C SER A 42 -21.55 14.90 -15.58
N THR A 43 -20.23 14.81 -15.40
CA THR A 43 -19.33 15.99 -15.51
C THR A 43 -18.62 16.08 -16.86
N SER A 44 -18.48 14.97 -17.61
CA SER A 44 -17.65 14.95 -18.81
C SER A 44 -18.27 14.23 -20.00
N SER A 45 -18.34 14.92 -21.14
CA SER A 45 -18.76 14.36 -22.43
C SER A 45 -17.61 13.67 -23.19
N ASN A 46 -16.38 13.67 -22.65
CA ASN A 46 -15.20 13.10 -23.30
C ASN A 46 -15.31 11.55 -23.44
N PRO A 47 -15.05 10.96 -24.62
CA PRO A 47 -15.09 9.51 -24.82
C PRO A 47 -14.22 8.72 -23.83
N SER A 48 -13.03 9.22 -23.50
CA SER A 48 -12.10 8.59 -22.55
C SER A 48 -12.67 8.58 -21.13
N ALA A 49 -13.37 9.65 -20.75
CA ALA A 49 -14.04 9.75 -19.45
C ALA A 49 -15.21 8.76 -19.35
N ARG A 50 -15.99 8.59 -20.43
CA ARG A 50 -17.06 7.57 -20.48
C ARG A 50 -16.51 6.15 -20.36
N MET A 51 -15.40 5.85 -21.04
CA MET A 51 -14.74 4.56 -20.91
C MET A 51 -14.25 4.30 -19.49
N ALA A 52 -13.67 5.30 -18.82
CA ALA A 52 -13.26 5.19 -17.43
C ALA A 52 -14.45 4.96 -16.48
N ALA A 53 -15.58 5.63 -16.70
CA ALA A 53 -16.81 5.41 -15.93
C ALA A 53 -17.32 3.96 -16.09
N MET A 54 -17.36 3.44 -17.32
CA MET A 54 -17.75 2.05 -17.59
C MET A 54 -16.83 1.03 -16.89
N GLN A 55 -15.52 1.30 -16.87
CA GLN A 55 -14.56 0.43 -16.16
C GLN A 55 -14.77 0.45 -14.64
N LEU A 56 -15.12 1.60 -14.07
CA LEU A 56 -15.45 1.71 -12.65
C LEU A 56 -16.74 0.97 -12.29
N ASP A 57 -17.76 1.04 -13.15
CA ASP A 57 -19.00 0.27 -12.97
C ASP A 57 -18.75 -1.24 -13.05
N GLU A 58 -17.95 -1.71 -14.01
CA GLU A 58 -17.56 -3.12 -14.08
C GLU A 58 -16.77 -3.54 -12.83
N ALA A 59 -15.84 -2.71 -12.36
CA ALA A 59 -15.11 -2.98 -11.12
C ALA A 59 -16.03 -3.08 -9.90
N ALA A 60 -17.07 -2.23 -9.82
CA ALA A 60 -18.08 -2.31 -8.77
C ALA A 60 -18.84 -3.63 -8.82
N ARG A 61 -19.27 -4.05 -10.02
CA ARG A 61 -19.96 -5.33 -10.24
C ARG A 61 -19.10 -6.52 -9.81
N ARG A 62 -17.80 -6.52 -10.11
CA ARG A 62 -16.86 -7.56 -9.67
C ARG A 62 -16.69 -7.60 -8.16
N CYS A 63 -16.67 -6.45 -7.49
CA CYS A 63 -16.62 -6.38 -6.03
C CYS A 63 -17.89 -6.98 -5.41
N GLU A 64 -19.06 -6.67 -5.95
CA GLU A 64 -20.35 -7.23 -5.50
C GLU A 64 -20.44 -8.74 -5.75
N GLU A 65 -19.97 -9.23 -6.91
CA GLU A 65 -19.89 -10.67 -7.18
C GLU A 65 -18.98 -11.39 -6.18
N ALA A 66 -17.80 -10.84 -5.91
CA ALA A 66 -16.88 -11.38 -4.93
C ALA A 66 -17.48 -11.38 -3.52
N ALA A 67 -18.15 -10.30 -3.12
CA ALA A 67 -18.85 -10.20 -1.84
C ALA A 67 -19.94 -11.28 -1.72
N ARG A 68 -20.70 -11.50 -2.79
CA ARG A 68 -21.73 -12.54 -2.86
C ARG A 68 -21.16 -13.95 -2.74
N TYR A 69 -20.03 -14.23 -3.38
CA TYR A 69 -19.37 -15.53 -3.23
C TYR A 69 -18.87 -15.76 -1.81
N LEU A 70 -18.29 -14.71 -1.21
CA LEU A 70 -17.73 -14.79 0.13
C LEU A 70 -18.81 -14.92 1.21
N SER A 71 -19.95 -14.24 1.05
CA SER A 71 -21.10 -14.39 1.97
C SER A 71 -21.73 -15.78 1.93
N GLN A 72 -21.57 -16.51 0.83
CA GLN A 72 -22.02 -17.90 0.71
C GLN A 72 -21.01 -18.92 1.23
N ALA A 73 -19.76 -18.50 1.52
CA ALA A 73 -18.68 -19.43 1.88
C ALA A 73 -18.98 -20.20 3.17
N GLU A 74 -19.52 -19.55 4.19
CA GLU A 74 -19.86 -20.19 5.47
C GLU A 74 -20.96 -21.25 5.30
N ALA A 75 -22.04 -20.91 4.59
CA ALA A 75 -23.14 -21.84 4.32
C ALA A 75 -22.66 -23.05 3.52
N ARG A 76 -21.81 -22.83 2.50
CA ARG A 76 -21.22 -23.91 1.70
C ARG A 76 -20.27 -24.79 2.52
N ALA A 77 -19.48 -24.19 3.41
CA ALA A 77 -18.60 -24.93 4.31
C ALA A 77 -19.40 -25.83 5.26
N LYS A 78 -20.48 -25.31 5.86
CA LYS A 78 -21.40 -26.10 6.71
C LYS A 78 -22.05 -27.24 5.93
N GLN A 79 -22.58 -26.96 4.75
CA GLN A 79 -23.18 -27.97 3.88
C GLN A 79 -22.18 -29.07 3.50
N TRP A 80 -20.94 -28.71 3.19
CA TRP A 80 -19.87 -29.67 2.88
C TRP A 80 -19.52 -30.56 4.08
N VAL A 81 -19.43 -29.97 5.29
CA VAL A 81 -19.20 -30.72 6.53
C VAL A 81 -20.35 -31.68 6.81
N GLU A 82 -21.60 -31.24 6.68
CA GLU A 82 -22.79 -32.09 6.85
C GLU A 82 -22.82 -33.25 5.86
N GLN A 83 -22.41 -33.03 4.60
CA GLN A 83 -22.28 -34.08 3.59
C GLN A 83 -21.19 -35.11 3.96
N MET A 84 -20.05 -34.66 4.49
CA MET A 84 -18.98 -35.57 4.94
C MET A 84 -19.36 -36.38 6.18
N VAL A 85 -20.05 -35.76 7.15
CA VAL A 85 -20.44 -36.39 8.42
C VAL A 85 -21.63 -37.33 8.24
N SER A 86 -22.56 -37.03 7.34
CA SER A 86 -23.70 -37.89 7.01
C SER A 86 -23.35 -39.13 6.17
N GLY A 87 -22.08 -39.27 5.75
CA GLY A 87 -21.58 -40.46 5.05
C GLY A 87 -22.09 -40.62 3.61
N ILE A 88 -22.78 -39.62 3.05
CA ILE A 88 -23.19 -39.62 1.65
C ILE A 88 -21.97 -39.21 0.81
N ARG A 89 -21.14 -40.20 0.45
CA ARG A 89 -20.20 -40.05 -0.66
C ARG A 89 -21.02 -39.82 -1.92
N THR A 90 -21.13 -38.57 -2.39
CA THR A 90 -21.53 -38.35 -3.77
C THR A 90 -20.45 -38.99 -4.64
N ALA A 91 -20.77 -40.16 -5.18
CA ALA A 91 -20.09 -40.66 -6.35
C ALA A 91 -20.10 -39.54 -7.40
N GLU A 92 -18.98 -39.41 -8.10
CA GLU A 92 -18.90 -38.67 -9.36
C GLU A 92 -20.13 -38.98 -10.22
N PRO A 93 -20.61 -38.06 -11.08
CA PRO A 93 -21.70 -38.35 -11.98
C PRO A 93 -21.23 -39.38 -13.02
N SER A 94 -21.30 -40.65 -12.65
CA SER A 94 -21.22 -41.78 -13.56
C SER A 94 -22.50 -41.80 -14.38
N GLY A 95 -22.51 -40.99 -15.44
CA GLY A 95 -23.38 -41.20 -16.60
C GLY A 95 -23.00 -42.52 -17.27
N GLY A 96 -23.45 -43.63 -16.71
CA GLY A 96 -23.30 -44.97 -17.26
C GLY A 96 -24.67 -45.54 -17.63
N LEU A 97 -25.12 -45.27 -18.85
CA LEU A 97 -26.06 -46.16 -19.54
C LEU A 97 -25.25 -47.04 -20.49
N ARG A 98 -25.24 -48.34 -20.19
CA ARG A 98 -24.60 -49.38 -20.99
C ARG A 98 -25.64 -50.09 -21.85
N GLY A 99 -25.27 -50.35 -23.10
CA GLY A 99 -25.88 -51.32 -24.03
C GLY A 99 -26.28 -50.65 -25.35
N GLU A 100 -25.92 -51.10 -26.55
CA GLU A 100 -25.21 -52.28 -27.04
C GLU A 100 -24.79 -52.00 -28.51
N ARG A 101 -23.64 -52.57 -28.94
CA ARG A 101 -23.21 -52.95 -30.31
C ARG A 101 -23.56 -52.08 -31.53
N ALA A 102 -22.52 -51.65 -32.26
CA ALA A 102 -22.16 -52.21 -33.58
C ALA A 102 -20.86 -51.59 -34.14
N LEU A 103 -19.96 -52.48 -34.59
CA LEU A 103 -19.12 -52.46 -35.80
C LEU A 103 -18.57 -51.10 -36.32
N GLY A 104 -17.25 -51.03 -36.53
CA GLY A 104 -16.56 -49.97 -37.32
C GLY A 104 -16.99 -49.95 -38.81
N PRO A 105 -16.30 -49.25 -39.73
CA PRO A 105 -14.89 -48.77 -39.68
C PRO A 105 -14.66 -47.34 -40.26
N GLY A 106 -13.40 -46.90 -40.25
CA GLY A 106 -12.87 -45.82 -41.11
C GLY A 106 -12.90 -44.44 -40.44
N GLY A 107 -11.87 -43.61 -40.53
CA GLY A 107 -10.62 -43.66 -41.28
C GLY A 107 -9.97 -42.27 -41.17
N SER A 108 -8.65 -42.23 -41.40
CA SER A 108 -7.89 -41.05 -41.83
C SER A 108 -7.54 -39.97 -40.78
N THR A 109 -6.30 -40.08 -40.29
CA THR A 109 -5.29 -38.98 -40.24
C THR A 109 -5.22 -38.16 -41.55
N PRO A 110 -4.43 -37.07 -41.69
CA PRO A 110 -3.97 -35.97 -40.80
C PRO A 110 -4.17 -34.62 -41.58
N PRO A 111 -3.28 -33.58 -41.67
CA PRO A 111 -2.16 -33.09 -40.86
C PRO A 111 -2.17 -31.54 -40.64
N ALA A 112 -1.07 -31.10 -40.03
CA ALA A 112 -0.62 -29.74 -39.79
C ALA A 112 -0.43 -28.84 -41.03
N ASP A 113 -0.19 -27.56 -40.69
CA ASP A 113 0.70 -26.59 -41.34
C ASP A 113 0.05 -25.64 -42.37
N ARG A 114 0.12 -24.34 -42.07
CA ARG A 114 0.51 -23.28 -43.02
C ARG A 114 0.61 -21.91 -42.35
N ARG A 115 1.84 -21.40 -42.38
CA ARG A 115 2.25 -19.99 -42.29
C ARG A 115 1.50 -19.11 -43.29
N ARG A 116 1.37 -17.81 -42.95
CA ARG A 116 1.65 -16.71 -43.90
C ARG A 116 1.86 -15.38 -43.16
N ASP A 117 3.04 -14.82 -43.39
CA ASP A 117 3.42 -13.42 -43.25
C ASP A 117 2.70 -12.55 -44.30
N ASP A 118 2.48 -11.27 -43.98
CA ASP A 118 3.08 -10.10 -44.66
C ASP A 118 2.22 -8.82 -44.57
N HIS A 119 2.95 -7.69 -44.54
CA HIS A 119 2.58 -6.28 -44.80
C HIS A 119 1.98 -5.46 -43.64
N ASP A 120 2.75 -4.54 -43.04
CA ASP A 120 3.23 -3.22 -43.51
C ASP A 120 2.23 -2.11 -43.16
N ASP A 121 2.63 -1.22 -42.24
CA ASP A 121 2.48 0.24 -42.33
C ASP A 121 2.92 0.90 -41.00
N GLU A 122 4.14 1.45 -41.01
CA GLU A 122 4.50 2.61 -40.17
C GLU A 122 3.87 3.88 -40.77
N PRO A 123 3.68 4.94 -39.96
CA PRO A 123 4.55 6.10 -40.22
C PRO A 123 5.05 6.84 -38.97
N GLU A 124 6.34 7.17 -39.05
CA GLU A 124 6.98 8.48 -38.83
C GLU A 124 6.78 9.25 -37.50
N ALA A 125 7.87 9.22 -36.72
CA ALA A 125 8.69 10.36 -36.35
C ALA A 125 8.03 11.76 -36.27
N ASN A 126 8.02 12.33 -35.05
CA ASN A 126 8.22 13.78 -34.88
C ASN A 126 9.24 14.03 -33.76
N LYS A 127 10.38 14.62 -34.16
CA LYS A 127 11.44 15.12 -33.30
C LYS A 127 11.11 16.53 -32.78
N PRO A 128 11.77 16.98 -31.71
CA PRO A 128 11.49 18.26 -31.05
C PRO A 128 12.25 19.43 -31.67
N ASP A 129 11.61 20.59 -31.74
CA ASP A 129 12.27 21.85 -32.06
C ASP A 129 12.92 22.47 -30.82
N LYS A 130 14.18 22.83 -31.02
CA LYS A 130 15.06 23.60 -30.14
C LYS A 130 15.27 24.97 -30.80
N PRO A 131 15.28 26.07 -30.03
CA PRO A 131 16.11 27.21 -30.38
C PRO A 131 17.31 27.35 -29.44
N VAL A 132 18.41 27.74 -30.07
CA VAL A 132 19.74 28.08 -29.57
C VAL A 132 19.81 29.59 -29.35
N GLN A 133 20.40 30.06 -28.25
CA GLN A 133 21.33 31.22 -28.14
C GLN A 133 21.59 31.50 -26.65
N ALA A 134 22.82 31.43 -26.14
CA ALA A 134 24.03 32.26 -26.34
C ALA A 134 24.11 33.40 -25.30
N GLY A 135 25.28 33.53 -24.66
CA GLY A 135 25.58 34.50 -23.60
C GLY A 135 26.21 33.79 -22.40
N ASP A 136 27.47 33.38 -22.43
CA ASP A 136 28.69 34.21 -22.41
C ASP A 136 29.15 34.58 -20.98
N GLU A 137 30.46 34.53 -20.86
CA GLU A 137 31.41 34.58 -19.77
C GLU A 137 31.07 35.42 -18.52
N THR A 138 31.44 34.91 -17.34
CA THR A 138 32.52 35.56 -16.56
C THR A 138 33.03 34.69 -15.40
N SER A 139 34.33 34.50 -15.46
CA SER A 139 35.23 33.98 -14.43
C SER A 139 35.24 34.90 -13.20
N SER A 140 35.38 34.35 -12.00
CA SER A 140 36.04 35.04 -10.88
C SER A 140 36.65 34.02 -9.92
N GLU A 141 37.96 34.13 -9.84
CA GLU A 141 38.90 33.42 -8.98
C GLU A 141 38.67 33.70 -7.49
N LYS A 142 39.07 32.70 -6.69
CA LYS A 142 39.90 32.77 -5.47
C LYS A 142 39.71 33.95 -4.52
N ASP A 143 39.45 33.63 -3.25
CA ASP A 143 40.22 34.19 -2.13
C ASP A 143 40.00 33.36 -0.84
N GLU A 144 41.06 32.66 -0.47
CA GLU A 144 41.45 32.27 0.91
C GLU A 144 42.81 32.95 1.15
N PRO A 145 43.34 33.07 2.39
CA PRO A 145 42.76 33.28 3.72
C PRO A 145 43.51 34.47 4.42
N PRO A 146 43.51 34.73 5.76
CA PRO A 146 44.21 33.86 6.74
C PRO A 146 43.71 33.88 8.22
N SER A 147 44.08 32.81 8.93
CA SER A 147 44.68 32.78 10.30
C SER A 147 43.97 33.34 11.55
N ARG A 148 43.77 32.40 12.50
CA ARG A 148 44.41 32.37 13.84
C ARG A 148 44.02 33.46 14.86
N GLY A 149 43.14 33.07 15.79
CA GLY A 149 42.95 33.73 17.08
C GLY A 149 42.73 32.70 18.19
N THR A 150 43.77 32.44 18.96
CA THR A 150 43.73 31.80 20.29
C THR A 150 43.24 32.82 21.30
N PHE A 151 42.18 32.54 22.07
CA PHE A 151 41.89 33.27 23.30
C PHE A 151 41.33 32.33 24.37
N GLU A 152 41.75 32.63 25.59
CA GLU A 152 41.88 31.78 26.75
C GLU A 152 40.56 31.38 27.45
N ASP A 153 40.63 30.18 28.03
CA ASP A 153 40.12 29.77 29.33
C ASP A 153 39.09 30.67 30.02
N ARG A 154 37.85 30.18 30.07
CA ARG A 154 36.89 30.53 31.12
C ARG A 154 36.28 29.24 31.68
N PRO A 155 36.54 28.89 32.96
CA PRO A 155 35.93 27.73 33.57
C PRO A 155 34.46 28.04 33.84
N GLN A 156 33.56 27.43 33.06
CA GLN A 156 32.17 27.27 33.45
C GLN A 156 32.04 25.96 34.23
N ASP A 157 32.33 26.10 35.52
CA ASP A 157 31.83 25.22 36.56
C ASP A 157 30.30 25.41 36.62
N GLY A 158 29.56 24.34 36.35
CA GLY A 158 28.12 24.43 36.15
C GLY A 158 27.49 23.12 35.70
N SER A 159 27.63 22.07 36.52
CA SER A 159 26.59 21.06 36.72
C SER A 159 25.90 20.54 35.44
N ALA A 160 26.62 19.73 34.66
CA ALA A 160 26.00 18.77 33.76
C ALA A 160 25.30 17.70 34.63
N GLY A 161 24.08 18.00 35.07
CA GLY A 161 23.15 16.96 35.44
C GLY A 161 22.88 16.14 34.18
N ASP A 162 23.34 14.90 34.19
CA ASP A 162 22.87 13.83 33.30
C ASP A 162 21.34 13.67 33.49
N GLU A 163 20.56 14.60 32.93
CA GLU A 163 19.22 14.28 32.49
C GLU A 163 19.40 13.42 31.25
N ALA A 164 19.62 12.11 31.48
CA ALA A 164 19.45 11.11 30.46
C ALA A 164 18.03 11.28 29.93
N GLU A 165 17.87 12.05 28.85
CA GLU A 165 16.60 12.23 28.16
C GLU A 165 16.04 10.82 27.93
N ASP A 166 14.90 10.56 28.57
CA ASP A 166 14.16 9.29 28.52
C ASP A 166 13.65 9.11 27.09
N GLN A 167 14.56 8.75 26.19
CA GLN A 167 14.24 8.57 24.79
C GLN A 167 13.35 7.34 24.68
N PRO A 168 12.17 7.48 24.05
CA PRO A 168 11.19 6.41 24.04
C PRO A 168 11.77 5.17 23.34
N GLU A 169 11.68 4.02 24.02
CA GLU A 169 12.21 2.76 23.50
C GLU A 169 11.48 2.37 22.19
N PRO A 170 12.24 1.99 21.13
CA PRO A 170 11.67 1.57 19.87
C PRO A 170 10.94 0.23 20.01
N SER A 171 9.89 0.06 19.19
CA SER A 171 9.24 -1.24 19.04
C SER A 171 10.22 -2.24 18.40
N PRO A 172 10.15 -3.56 18.68
CA PRO A 172 11.08 -4.53 18.13
C PRO A 172 11.15 -4.50 16.60
N PHE A 173 12.36 -4.57 16.05
CA PHE A 173 12.56 -4.64 14.61
C PHE A 173 12.31 -6.05 14.07
N ILE A 174 11.39 -6.17 13.11
CA ILE A 174 11.02 -7.45 12.48
C ILE A 174 11.52 -7.48 11.04
N GLU A 175 12.72 -8.01 10.85
CA GLU A 175 13.43 -8.13 9.56
C GLU A 175 12.57 -8.72 8.44
N GLN A 176 11.74 -9.73 8.76
CA GLN A 176 10.89 -10.40 7.77
C GLN A 176 9.84 -9.47 7.15
N ILE A 177 9.40 -8.43 7.88
CA ILE A 177 8.45 -7.44 7.36
C ILE A 177 9.20 -6.44 6.51
N PHE A 178 10.36 -5.97 6.97
CA PHE A 178 11.19 -5.01 6.26
C PHE A 178 11.62 -5.53 4.87
N ARG A 179 12.02 -6.82 4.77
CA ARG A 179 12.39 -7.48 3.50
C ARG A 179 11.25 -7.60 2.48
N ARG A 180 9.99 -7.36 2.87
CA ARG A 180 8.84 -7.37 1.93
C ARG A 180 8.68 -6.04 1.20
N LEU A 181 9.39 -5.00 1.63
CA LEU A 181 9.34 -3.71 0.98
C LEU A 181 10.05 -3.77 -0.38
N PRO A 182 9.50 -3.12 -1.43
CA PRO A 182 10.19 -3.04 -2.70
C PRO A 182 11.45 -2.18 -2.57
N GLU A 183 12.52 -2.62 -3.23
CA GLU A 183 13.74 -1.82 -3.38
C GLU A 183 13.47 -0.56 -4.20
N ARG A 184 14.26 0.49 -3.95
CA ARG A 184 14.25 1.76 -4.69
C ARG A 184 15.59 1.99 -5.37
N PRO A 185 15.82 1.41 -6.56
CA PRO A 185 17.06 1.67 -7.28
C PRO A 185 17.18 3.17 -7.58
N GLY A 186 18.26 3.77 -7.09
CA GLY A 186 18.56 5.20 -7.28
C GLY A 186 17.65 6.18 -6.52
N ASP A 187 16.96 5.74 -5.47
CA ASP A 187 16.02 6.57 -4.68
C ASP A 187 14.86 7.19 -5.47
N VAL A 188 14.62 6.73 -6.70
CA VAL A 188 13.53 7.21 -7.56
C VAL A 188 12.21 6.48 -7.24
N GLY A 189 11.08 7.17 -7.41
CA GLY A 189 9.74 6.58 -7.28
C GLY A 189 9.07 6.80 -5.92
N PRO A 190 7.88 6.22 -5.70
CA PRO A 190 7.13 6.40 -4.47
C PRO A 190 7.76 5.63 -3.30
N THR A 191 7.69 6.21 -2.11
CA THR A 191 7.99 5.53 -0.85
C THR A 191 6.92 4.50 -0.58
N SER A 192 7.33 3.28 -0.27
CA SER A 192 6.45 2.21 0.19
C SER A 192 6.75 1.93 1.65
N GLY A 193 5.71 1.61 2.40
CA GLY A 193 5.83 1.17 3.78
C GLY A 193 4.80 0.13 4.18
N ILE A 194 5.06 -0.53 5.30
CA ILE A 194 4.16 -1.46 5.95
C ILE A 194 4.01 -1.00 7.40
N LEU A 195 2.78 -0.66 7.77
CA LEU A 195 2.41 -0.27 9.13
C LEU A 195 1.89 -1.51 9.86
N THR A 196 2.44 -1.80 11.03
CA THR A 196 2.06 -2.94 11.89
C THR A 196 1.88 -2.51 13.33
N ARG A 197 1.32 -3.40 14.14
CA ARG A 197 1.46 -3.36 15.59
C ARG A 197 2.90 -3.69 16.01
N PRO A 198 3.30 -3.41 17.27
CA PRO A 198 4.64 -3.71 17.78
C PRO A 198 5.03 -5.20 17.72
N ASP A 199 4.04 -6.09 17.78
CA ASP A 199 4.22 -7.54 17.67
C ASP A 199 4.34 -8.02 16.20
N GLY A 200 4.30 -7.09 15.23
CA GLY A 200 4.28 -7.39 13.79
C GLY A 200 2.90 -7.77 13.24
N GLY A 201 1.87 -7.82 14.09
CA GLY A 201 0.51 -8.13 13.70
C GLY A 201 -0.18 -6.98 12.96
N GLY A 202 -1.16 -7.32 12.10
CA GLY A 202 -1.97 -6.33 11.38
C GLY A 202 -1.17 -5.51 10.37
N LEU A 203 -0.89 -6.10 9.21
CA LEU A 203 -0.12 -5.45 8.15
C LEU A 203 -1.00 -4.53 7.30
N ILE A 204 -0.69 -3.25 7.30
CA ILE A 204 -1.34 -2.25 6.45
C ILE A 204 -0.28 -1.66 5.51
N HIS A 205 -0.45 -1.87 4.20
CA HIS A 205 0.42 -1.25 3.22
C HIS A 205 0.13 0.24 3.11
N VAL A 206 1.19 1.05 3.19
CA VAL A 206 1.16 2.49 2.94
C VAL A 206 2.07 2.80 1.76
N ARG A 207 1.66 3.72 0.89
CA ARG A 207 2.44 4.13 -0.27
C ARG A 207 2.27 5.62 -0.46
N SER A 208 3.38 6.34 -0.60
CA SER A 208 3.33 7.78 -0.81
C SER A 208 2.56 8.16 -2.07
N GLY A 209 1.80 9.24 -2.00
CA GLY A 209 1.13 9.88 -3.12
C GLY A 209 -0.02 10.78 -2.67
N THR A 210 -0.59 11.50 -3.64
CA THR A 210 -1.65 12.51 -3.41
C THR A 210 -3.01 11.92 -2.99
N ARG A 211 -3.21 10.61 -3.18
CA ARG A 211 -4.51 9.93 -2.99
C ARG A 211 -4.64 9.14 -1.68
N GLY A 212 -3.67 9.26 -0.77
CA GLY A 212 -3.74 8.55 0.51
C GLY A 212 -4.44 9.32 1.64
N PRO A 213 -4.58 8.70 2.81
CA PRO A 213 -5.36 9.25 3.92
C PRO A 213 -4.74 10.49 4.59
N GLY A 214 -3.47 10.79 4.31
CA GLY A 214 -2.75 11.93 4.91
C GLY A 214 -3.33 13.30 4.57
N GLY A 215 -3.99 13.45 3.42
CA GLY A 215 -4.62 14.71 3.02
C GLY A 215 -6.03 14.93 3.58
N THR A 216 -6.66 13.92 4.17
CA THR A 216 -8.10 13.95 4.52
C THR A 216 -8.40 13.56 5.96
N ALA A 217 -7.42 13.08 6.73
CA ALA A 217 -7.65 12.73 8.12
C ALA A 217 -7.93 13.96 9.01
N PRO A 218 -8.72 13.80 10.09
CA PRO A 218 -9.05 14.89 11.02
C PRO A 218 -7.79 15.60 11.54
N GLY A 219 -7.76 16.93 11.42
CA GLY A 219 -6.62 17.76 11.83
C GLY A 219 -5.42 17.73 10.88
N LEU A 220 -5.43 16.94 9.82
CA LEU A 220 -4.35 16.90 8.81
C LEU A 220 -4.74 17.57 7.49
N GLY A 221 -6.03 17.88 7.31
CA GLY A 221 -6.54 18.58 6.13
C GLY A 221 -5.95 19.99 5.96
N GLY A 222 -5.93 20.46 4.72
CA GLY A 222 -5.36 21.76 4.33
C GLY A 222 -4.61 21.66 3.00
N ARG A 223 -4.37 22.80 2.34
CA ARG A 223 -3.66 22.87 1.04
C ARG A 223 -2.48 23.85 1.05
N THR A 224 -1.79 23.96 2.17
CA THR A 224 -0.52 24.70 2.21
C THR A 224 0.55 23.86 1.54
N ALA A 225 1.03 24.31 0.37
CA ALA A 225 1.99 23.56 -0.47
C ALA A 225 3.26 23.15 0.29
N SER A 226 3.68 23.94 1.28
CA SER A 226 4.85 23.62 2.10
C SER A 226 4.68 22.35 2.95
N LEU A 227 3.45 21.87 3.18
CA LEU A 227 3.13 20.69 3.99
C LEU A 227 2.70 19.49 3.15
N ASP A 228 2.78 19.56 1.82
CA ASP A 228 2.35 18.47 0.94
C ASP A 228 3.17 17.20 1.19
N ALA A 229 4.49 17.33 1.37
CA ALA A 229 5.36 16.21 1.72
C ALA A 229 4.88 15.50 3.01
N ALA A 230 4.49 16.26 4.04
CA ALA A 230 4.00 15.73 5.30
C ALA A 230 2.72 14.91 5.13
N ARG A 231 1.85 15.26 4.15
CA ARG A 231 0.55 14.60 3.90
C ARG A 231 0.64 13.46 2.90
N GLU A 232 1.50 13.58 1.91
CA GLU A 232 1.60 12.68 0.77
C GLU A 232 2.62 11.57 0.97
N HIS A 233 3.54 11.71 1.91
CA HIS A 233 4.50 10.66 2.21
C HIS A 233 3.85 9.49 2.98
N ALA A 234 4.53 8.35 2.97
CA ALA A 234 4.04 7.12 3.59
C ALA A 234 3.83 7.29 5.11
N GLU A 235 4.65 8.12 5.74
CA GLU A 235 4.64 8.51 7.15
C GLU A 235 3.38 9.30 7.48
N GLY A 236 3.02 10.29 6.66
CA GLY A 236 1.78 11.05 6.81
C GLY A 236 0.54 10.18 6.66
N HIS A 237 0.56 9.25 5.71
CA HIS A 237 -0.50 8.26 5.58
C HIS A 237 -0.60 7.32 6.77
N ALA A 238 0.53 6.89 7.35
CA ALA A 238 0.55 6.09 8.56
C ALA A 238 -0.03 6.84 9.76
N ALA A 239 0.37 8.11 9.96
CA ALA A 239 -0.18 8.96 11.02
C ALA A 239 -1.70 9.18 10.86
N ALA A 240 -2.16 9.41 9.63
CA ALA A 240 -3.57 9.52 9.30
C ALA A 240 -4.37 8.24 9.58
N LEU A 241 -3.78 7.07 9.32
CA LEU A 241 -4.38 5.79 9.69
C LEU A 241 -4.51 5.68 11.21
N MET A 242 -3.48 6.04 11.96
CA MET A 242 -3.50 6.01 13.44
C MET A 242 -4.53 6.96 14.06
N ARG A 243 -4.98 8.00 13.35
CA ARG A 243 -6.09 8.88 13.78
C ARG A 243 -7.48 8.25 13.63
N ARG A 244 -7.62 7.08 13.00
CA ARG A 244 -8.92 6.40 12.85
C ARG A 244 -9.35 5.77 14.17
N SER A 245 -10.67 5.78 14.41
CA SER A 245 -11.25 5.12 15.60
C SER A 245 -10.88 3.63 15.64
N GLY A 246 -10.48 3.15 16.82
CA GLY A 246 -10.11 1.74 17.04
C GLY A 246 -8.68 1.37 16.63
N MET A 247 -7.87 2.30 16.13
CA MET A 247 -6.46 2.04 15.84
C MET A 247 -5.61 2.04 17.12
N PRO A 248 -4.60 1.15 17.21
CA PRO A 248 -3.67 1.14 18.34
C PRO A 248 -2.91 2.47 18.47
N ARG A 249 -2.60 2.85 19.71
CA ARG A 249 -1.78 4.03 20.03
C ARG A 249 -0.30 3.81 19.81
N GLU A 250 0.13 2.55 19.68
CA GLU A 250 1.51 2.18 19.38
C GLU A 250 1.53 1.37 18.09
N MET A 251 2.35 1.82 17.12
CA MET A 251 2.51 1.16 15.82
C MET A 251 3.96 1.24 15.35
N THR A 252 4.30 0.41 14.39
CA THR A 252 5.62 0.36 13.75
C THR A 252 5.45 0.51 12.24
N LEU A 253 6.13 1.49 11.64
CA LEU A 253 6.18 1.70 10.21
C LEU A 253 7.55 1.25 9.68
N TYR A 254 7.53 0.26 8.80
CA TYR A 254 8.70 -0.11 8.00
C TYR A 254 8.60 0.65 6.69
N ALA A 255 9.56 1.52 6.37
CA ALA A 255 9.57 2.32 5.15
C ALA A 255 10.85 2.08 4.34
N ASN A 256 10.75 2.09 3.01
CA ASN A 256 11.91 1.90 2.13
C ASN A 256 12.67 3.21 1.85
N LYS A 257 12.39 4.28 2.60
CA LYS A 257 13.07 5.56 2.53
C LYS A 257 13.04 6.23 3.90
N ARG A 258 14.13 6.92 4.24
CA ARG A 258 14.22 7.75 5.45
C ARG A 258 13.18 8.88 5.40
N PRO A 259 12.52 9.21 6.53
CA PRO A 259 11.71 10.41 6.65
C PRO A 259 12.44 11.66 6.17
N CYS A 260 11.80 12.44 5.30
CA CYS A 260 12.41 13.65 4.79
C CYS A 260 12.64 14.66 5.93
N GLY A 261 13.83 15.26 5.94
CA GLY A 261 14.19 16.33 6.86
C GLY A 261 13.68 17.70 6.39
N GLY A 262 14.21 18.75 7.01
CA GLY A 262 13.83 20.14 6.73
C GLY A 262 12.60 20.60 7.50
N ARG A 263 12.37 21.93 7.55
CA ARG A 263 11.36 22.56 8.43
C ARG A 263 9.95 21.95 8.33
N TYR A 264 9.56 21.51 7.14
CA TYR A 264 8.25 20.92 6.86
C TYR A 264 8.33 19.45 6.43
N GLY A 265 9.50 18.82 6.61
CA GLY A 265 9.68 17.41 6.35
C GLY A 265 8.92 16.53 7.34
N CYS A 266 8.74 15.26 6.99
CA CYS A 266 8.10 14.28 7.85
C CYS A 266 8.82 14.20 9.21
N ASP A 267 10.15 14.25 9.23
CA ASP A 267 10.91 14.09 10.48
C ASP A 267 10.57 15.14 11.56
N ASN A 268 10.16 16.35 11.15
CA ASN A 268 9.77 17.43 12.05
C ASN A 268 8.26 17.52 12.27
N THR A 269 7.46 17.12 11.29
CA THR A 269 6.01 17.29 11.31
C THR A 269 5.25 16.07 11.83
N LEU A 270 5.86 14.88 11.81
CA LEU A 270 5.19 13.63 12.21
C LEU A 270 4.63 13.66 13.65
N PRO A 271 5.31 14.26 14.66
CA PRO A 271 4.73 14.46 15.99
C PRO A 271 3.40 15.22 15.97
N TRP A 272 3.26 16.23 15.09
CA TRP A 272 2.02 17.00 14.95
C TRP A 272 0.91 16.17 14.33
N GLN A 273 1.29 15.26 13.42
CA GLN A 273 0.36 14.43 12.68
C GLN A 273 -0.18 13.26 13.48
N LEU A 274 0.60 12.70 14.40
CA LEU A 274 0.17 11.56 15.21
C LEU A 274 -0.91 11.97 16.23
N PRO A 275 -1.81 11.06 16.64
CA PRO A 275 -2.71 11.32 17.75
C PRO A 275 -1.93 11.67 19.04
N PRO A 276 -2.49 12.52 19.94
CA PRO A 276 -1.83 12.83 21.20
C PRO A 276 -1.42 11.57 21.98
N GLY A 277 -0.17 11.51 22.41
CA GLY A 277 0.44 10.40 23.15
C GLY A 277 0.62 9.10 22.35
N ALA A 278 0.30 9.08 21.05
CA ALA A 278 0.55 7.90 20.23
C ALA A 278 2.04 7.77 19.89
N LYS A 279 2.57 6.55 19.94
CA LYS A 279 3.95 6.22 19.59
C LYS A 279 4.02 5.56 18.22
N LEU A 280 4.86 6.09 17.34
CA LEU A 280 5.17 5.49 16.06
C LEU A 280 6.68 5.26 15.95
N THR A 281 7.10 4.00 15.87
CA THR A 281 8.48 3.64 15.54
C THR A 281 8.59 3.54 14.02
N VAL A 282 9.48 4.31 13.39
CA VAL A 282 9.72 4.24 11.94
C VAL A 282 11.10 3.63 11.67
N TYR A 283 11.12 2.52 10.96
CA TYR A 283 12.33 1.85 10.48
C TYR A 283 12.55 2.15 8.99
N TRP A 284 13.78 2.47 8.61
CA TRP A 284 14.21 2.61 7.22
C TRP A 284 15.59 1.98 7.02
N PRO A 285 16.14 1.92 5.78
CA PRO A 285 17.42 1.27 5.56
C PRO A 285 18.52 1.87 6.44
N GLY A 286 19.05 1.06 7.36
CA GLY A 286 20.18 1.39 8.21
C GLY A 286 19.87 2.07 9.55
N ASP A 287 18.64 2.52 9.81
CA ASP A 287 18.35 3.31 11.02
C ASP A 287 16.84 3.35 11.37
N TYR A 288 16.51 3.96 12.51
CA TYR A 288 15.14 4.14 12.98
C TYR A 288 14.96 5.43 13.78
N LYS A 289 13.70 5.82 13.99
CA LYS A 289 13.35 6.87 14.96
C LYS A 289 11.96 6.64 15.54
N VAL A 290 11.80 7.03 16.80
CA VAL A 290 10.54 6.95 17.53
C VAL A 290 9.93 8.34 17.61
N TYR A 291 8.65 8.44 17.25
CA TYR A 291 7.89 9.68 17.28
C TYR A 291 6.74 9.57 18.27
N ILE A 292 6.59 10.59 19.11
CA ILE A 292 5.46 10.73 20.04
C ILE A 292 4.55 11.83 19.52
N GLY A 293 3.27 11.52 19.37
CA GLY A 293 2.28 12.45 18.86
C GLY A 293 1.89 13.52 19.89
N ASP A 294 1.84 14.77 19.47
CA ASP A 294 1.24 15.87 20.25
C ASP A 294 -0.21 16.18 19.80
N GLY A 295 -0.61 15.66 18.63
CA GLY A 295 -1.97 15.80 18.10
C GLY A 295 -2.31 17.13 17.45
N ARG A 296 -1.38 18.09 17.40
CA ARG A 296 -1.62 19.48 16.94
C ARG A 296 -2.21 19.57 15.52
N GLY A 297 -1.85 18.63 14.65
CA GLY A 297 -2.29 18.62 13.26
C GLY A 297 -1.44 19.50 12.35
N LEU A 298 -1.89 19.68 11.11
CA LEU A 298 -1.22 20.42 10.03
C LEU A 298 -2.04 21.62 9.51
N ALA A 299 -3.07 22.03 10.27
CA ALA A 299 -3.96 23.14 9.93
C ALA A 299 -3.48 24.45 10.53
#